data_AF-A0A497YJH9-F1
#
_entry.id   AF-A0A497YJH9-F1
#
_cell.length_a   1.000
_cell.length_b   1.000
_cell.length_c   1.000
_cell.angle_alpha   90.00
_cell.angle_beta   90.00
_cell.angle_gamma   90.00
#
_symmetry.space_group_name_H-M   'P 1'
#
loop_
_entity.id
_entity.type
_entity.pdbx_description
1 polymer ?
#
loop_
_entity_poly.entity_id
_entity_poly.type
_entity_poly.pdbx_seq_one_letter_code
_entity_poly.pdbx_strand_id
1 'polypeptide(L)'
;MTEEKKIQYFNIILCKAGMLLIGLGLIRAFSIHHDKLGFLLGFFGYILVSFHIQALEKRWEISKKHTWISTGIFALIFLPLGYWLAFPVPQ
;
A
#
# COMPACT_ATOMS: atom_id res chain seq x y z
N MET A 1 -11.53 21.23 -10.25
CA MET A 1 -10.73 20.03 -10.60
C MET A 1 -11.37 19.44 -11.84
N THR A 2 -10.63 19.29 -12.95
CA THR A 2 -11.17 18.69 -14.18
C THR A 2 -11.50 17.21 -13.94
N GLU A 3 -12.57 16.69 -14.54
CA GLU A 3 -13.01 15.30 -14.37
C GLU A 3 -11.87 14.29 -14.61
N GLU A 4 -10.99 14.56 -15.58
CA GLU A 4 -9.80 13.73 -15.87
C GLU A 4 -8.82 13.65 -14.70
N LYS A 5 -8.55 14.76 -14.01
CA LYS A 5 -7.68 14.78 -12.82
C LYS A 5 -8.31 14.01 -11.66
N LYS A 6 -9.64 14.00 -11.55
CA LYS A 6 -10.36 13.24 -10.53
C LYS A 6 -10.21 11.73 -10.75
N ILE A 7 -10.34 11.29 -12.00
CA ILE A 7 -10.17 9.87 -12.38
C ILE A 7 -8.73 9.42 -12.13
N GLN A 8 -7.74 10.23 -12.51
CA GLN A 8 -6.32 9.94 -12.24
C GLN A 8 -6.04 9.82 -10.73
N TYR A 9 -6.57 10.74 -9.94
CA TYR A 9 -6.40 10.73 -8.48
C TYR A 9 -7.06 9.50 -7.83
N PHE A 10 -8.26 9.13 -8.29
CA PHE A 10 -8.95 7.92 -7.84
C PHE A 10 -8.15 6.65 -8.17
N ASN A 11 -7.61 6.54 -9.39
CA ASN A 11 -6.76 5.41 -9.77
C ASN A 11 -5.52 5.28 -8.88
N ILE A 12 -4.87 6.39 -8.54
CA ILE A 12 -3.69 6.36 -7.65
C ILE A 12 -4.08 5.95 -6.23
N ILE A 13 -5.20 6.44 -5.71
CA ILE A 13 -5.73 5.99 -4.41
C ILE A 13 -5.98 4.48 -4.44
N LEU A 14 -6.59 3.97 -5.51
CA LEU A 14 -6.89 2.55 -5.66
C LEU A 14 -5.61 1.70 -5.73
N CYS A 15 -4.59 2.16 -6.48
CA CYS A 15 -3.28 1.52 -6.51
C CYS A 15 -2.60 1.51 -5.13
N LYS A 16 -2.69 2.61 -4.37
CA LYS A 16 -2.14 2.69 -3.01
C LYS A 16 -2.89 1.78 -2.04
N ALA A 17 -4.21 1.71 -2.14
CA ALA A 17 -5.03 0.78 -1.36
C ALA A 17 -4.65 -0.68 -1.66
N GLY A 18 -4.50 -1.04 -2.95
CA GLY A 18 -4.05 -2.37 -3.36
C GLY A 18 -2.65 -2.70 -2.83
N MET A 19 -1.72 -1.75 -2.90
CA MET A 19 -0.39 -1.90 -2.31
C MET A 19 -0.44 -2.18 -0.81
N LEU A 20 -1.30 -1.49 -0.07
CA LEU A 20 -1.46 -1.75 1.37
C LEU A 20 -2.00 -3.14 1.65
N LEU A 21 -2.97 -3.63 0.87
CA LEU A 21 -3.46 -5.01 0.98
C LEU A 21 -2.35 -6.03 0.70
N ILE A 22 -1.50 -5.78 -0.30
CA ILE A 22 -0.31 -6.61 -0.57
C ILE A 22 0.64 -6.58 0.63
N GLY A 23 0.89 -5.41 1.21
CA GLY A 23 1.70 -5.25 2.42
C GLY A 23 1.17 -6.05 3.62
N LEU A 24 -0.15 -6.04 3.85
CA LEU A 24 -0.77 -6.88 4.88
C LEU A 24 -0.63 -8.38 4.58
N GLY A 25 -0.83 -8.78 3.32
CA GLY A 25 -0.63 -10.17 2.90
C GLY A 25 0.81 -10.64 3.12
N LEU A 26 1.79 -9.78 2.87
CA LEU A 26 3.19 -10.02 3.16
C LEU A 26 3.46 -10.20 4.65
N ILE A 27 2.95 -9.30 5.49
CA ILE A 27 3.06 -9.42 6.95
C ILE A 27 2.50 -10.77 7.42
N ARG A 28 1.37 -11.20 6.87
CA ARG A 28 0.76 -12.50 7.19
C ARG A 28 1.61 -13.68 6.71
N ALA A 29 2.14 -13.63 5.49
CA ALA A 29 3.00 -14.67 4.94
C ALA A 29 4.25 -14.87 5.81
N PHE A 30 4.82 -13.77 6.31
CA PHE A 30 5.96 -13.82 7.21
C PHE A 30 5.59 -14.26 8.64
N SER A 31 4.58 -13.65 9.26
CA SER A 31 4.25 -13.84 10.68
C SER A 31 3.56 -15.18 10.98
N ILE A 32 2.62 -15.60 10.11
CA ILE A 32 1.83 -16.82 10.33
C ILE A 32 2.47 -17.99 9.60
N HIS A 33 2.70 -17.84 8.30
CA HIS A 33 3.15 -18.95 7.46
C HIS A 33 4.66 -19.18 7.50
N HIS A 34 5.43 -18.27 8.13
CA HIS A 34 6.90 -18.33 8.19
C HIS A 34 7.55 -18.48 6.79
N ASP A 35 6.84 -18.08 5.74
CA ASP A 35 7.25 -18.22 4.35
C ASP A 35 8.16 -17.06 3.96
N LYS A 36 9.45 -17.23 4.26
CA LYS A 36 10.48 -16.23 4.01
C LYS A 36 10.68 -15.95 2.52
N LEU A 37 10.53 -16.96 1.65
CA LEU A 37 10.71 -16.81 0.20
C LEU A 37 9.52 -16.10 -0.42
N GLY A 38 8.30 -16.50 -0.06
CA GLY A 38 7.07 -15.82 -0.47
C GLY A 38 7.05 -14.35 -0.01
N PHE A 39 7.51 -14.09 1.22
CA PHE A 39 7.68 -12.73 1.72
C PHE A 39 8.70 -11.93 0.89
N LEU A 40 9.89 -12.47 0.63
CA LEU A 40 10.94 -11.80 -0.15
C LEU A 40 10.47 -11.46 -1.57
N LEU A 41 9.85 -12.43 -2.26
CA LEU A 41 9.30 -12.24 -3.61
C LEU A 41 8.23 -11.17 -3.64
N GLY A 42 7.25 -11.24 -2.73
CA GLY A 42 6.19 -10.23 -2.68
C GLY A 42 6.71 -8.86 -2.24
N PHE A 43 7.75 -8.78 -1.39
CA PHE A 43 8.39 -7.53 -0.99
C PHE A 43 9.10 -6.85 -2.17
N PHE A 44 9.80 -7.63 -3.01
CA PHE A 44 10.34 -7.12 -4.26
C PHE A 44 9.24 -6.60 -5.20
N GLY A 45 8.14 -7.34 -5.33
CA GLY A 45 6.97 -6.90 -6.09
C GLY A 45 6.37 -5.59 -5.57
N TYR A 46 6.24 -5.48 -4.24
CA TYR A 46 5.79 -4.27 -3.56
C TYR A 46 6.69 -3.08 -3.90
N ILE A 47 8.02 -3.22 -3.78
CA ILE A 47 8.97 -2.14 -4.12
C ILE A 47 8.80 -1.70 -5.59
N LEU A 48 8.73 -2.65 -6.51
CA LEU A 48 8.61 -2.36 -7.94
C LEU A 48 7.34 -1.56 -8.26
N VAL A 49 6.20 -1.99 -7.71
CA VAL A 49 4.91 -1.32 -7.89
C VAL A 49 4.89 0.04 -7.18
N SER A 50 5.53 0.17 -6.01
CA SER A 50 5.74 1.45 -5.32
C SER A 50 6.47 2.47 -6.20
N PHE A 51 7.53 2.05 -6.88
CA PHE A 51 8.24 2.93 -7.82
C PHE A 51 7.38 3.29 -9.02
N HIS A 52 6.61 2.34 -9.55
CA HIS A 52 5.68 2.60 -10.66
C HIS A 52 4.61 3.63 -10.31
N ILE A 53 4.00 3.51 -9.12
CA ILE A 53 3.00 4.48 -8.63
C ILE A 53 3.63 5.87 -8.44
N GLN A 54 4.85 5.95 -7.89
CA GLN A 54 5.56 7.23 -7.76
C GLN A 54 5.86 7.87 -9.13
N ALA A 55 6.23 7.07 -10.13
CA ALA A 55 6.42 7.55 -11.49
C ALA A 55 5.11 8.09 -12.09
N LEU A 56 3.98 7.41 -11.86
CA LEU A 56 2.65 7.87 -12.27
C LEU A 56 2.23 9.16 -11.55
N GLU A 57 2.45 9.27 -10.24
CA GLU A 57 2.19 10.50 -9.46
C GLU A 57 2.98 11.68 -10.03
N LYS A 58 4.25 11.46 -10.38
CA LYS A 58 5.11 12.49 -10.99
C LYS A 58 4.65 12.86 -12.40
N ARG A 59 4.20 11.89 -13.21
CA ARG A 59 3.72 12.11 -14.58
C ARG A 59 2.40 12.89 -14.63
N TRP A 60 1.54 12.74 -13.63
CA TRP A 60 0.24 13.42 -13.55
C TRP A 60 0.27 14.70 -12.70
N GLU A 61 1.46 15.17 -12.32
CA GLU A 61 1.66 16.38 -11.50
C GLU A 61 0.80 16.40 -10.23
N ILE A 62 0.62 15.23 -9.61
CA ILE A 62 -0.12 15.13 -8.36
C ILE A 62 0.71 15.79 -7.26
N SER A 63 0.09 16.74 -6.54
CA SER A 63 0.76 17.48 -5.48
C SER A 63 1.20 16.54 -4.34
N LYS A 64 2.48 16.63 -3.96
CA LYS A 64 3.05 15.81 -2.87
C LYS A 64 2.31 15.96 -1.53
N LYS A 65 1.67 17.11 -1.29
CA LYS A 65 0.87 17.36 -0.06
C LYS A 65 -0.30 16.37 0.05
N HIS A 66 -0.97 16.16 -1.08
CA HIS A 66 -2.12 15.30 -1.24
C HIS A 66 -1.75 13.81 -1.09
N THR A 67 -0.61 13.42 -1.67
CA THR A 67 0.03 12.11 -1.47
C THR A 67 0.32 11.85 0.01
N TRP A 68 0.92 12.81 0.73
CA TRP A 68 1.32 12.64 2.13
C TRP A 68 0.13 12.47 3.07
N ILE A 69 -0.95 13.25 2.85
CA ILE A 69 -2.20 13.14 3.62
C ILE A 69 -2.84 11.77 3.39
N SER A 70 -2.92 11.34 2.13
CA SER A 70 -3.46 10.01 1.79
C SER A 70 -2.65 8.90 2.46
N THR A 71 -1.32 8.95 2.36
CA THR A 71 -0.44 7.98 3.02
C THR A 71 -0.59 8.00 4.54
N GLY A 72 -0.74 9.17 5.17
CA GLY A 72 -0.97 9.29 6.61
C GLY A 72 -2.28 8.65 7.08
N ILE A 73 -3.38 8.91 6.37
CA ILE A 73 -4.69 8.30 6.65
C ILE A 73 -4.61 6.78 6.48
N PHE A 74 -3.98 6.33 5.41
CA PHE A 74 -3.78 4.92 5.17
C PHE A 74 -2.91 4.27 6.25
N ALA A 75 -1.81 4.88 6.66
CA ALA A 75 -0.98 4.35 7.75
C ALA A 75 -1.76 4.24 9.07
N LEU A 76 -2.58 5.25 9.41
CA LEU A 76 -3.38 5.25 10.63
C LEU A 76 -4.37 4.08 10.68
N ILE A 77 -4.99 3.72 9.56
CA ILE A 77 -5.95 2.62 9.47
C ILE A 77 -5.22 1.27 9.41
N PHE A 78 -4.13 1.20 8.65
CA PHE A 78 -3.47 -0.07 8.35
C PHE A 78 -2.50 -0.55 9.44
N LEU A 79 -1.92 0.34 10.25
CA LEU A 79 -1.10 -0.04 11.40
C LEU A 79 -1.86 -0.92 12.42
N PRO A 80 -3.06 -0.54 12.91
CA PRO A 80 -3.81 -1.39 13.84
C PRO A 80 -4.31 -2.69 13.18
N LEU A 81 -4.72 -2.63 11.92
CA LEU A 81 -5.10 -3.82 11.14
C LEU A 81 -3.94 -4.80 10.96
N GLY A 82 -2.75 -4.29 10.64
CA GLY A 82 -1.53 -5.08 10.51
C GLY A 82 -1.11 -5.70 11.84
N TYR A 83 -1.21 -4.95 12.94
CA TYR A 83 -0.96 -5.46 14.28
C TYR A 83 -1.90 -6.63 14.63
N TRP A 84 -3.21 -6.46 14.42
CA TRP A 84 -4.18 -7.55 14.62
C TRP A 84 -3.82 -8.77 13.76
N LEU A 85 -3.54 -8.57 12.47
CA LEU A 85 -3.24 -9.67 11.55
C LEU A 85 -1.93 -10.41 11.90
N ALA A 86 -0.92 -9.69 12.37
CA ALA A 86 0.38 -10.27 12.74
C ALA A 86 0.33 -11.04 14.06
N PHE A 87 -0.49 -10.59 15.01
CA PHE A 87 -0.64 -11.15 16.35
C PHE A 87 -2.10 -11.59 16.59
N PRO A 88 -2.51 -12.75 16.04
CA PRO A 88 -3.86 -13.26 16.30
C PRO A 88 -4.03 -13.49 17.80
N VAL A 89 -5.12 -12.96 18.38
CA VAL A 89 -5.48 -13.20 19.77
C VAL A 89 -5.61 -14.70 19.99
N PRO A 90 -4.90 -15.30 20.97
CA PRO A 90 -5.02 -16.72 21.24
C PRO A 90 -6.47 -17.03 21.67
N GLN A 91 -7.07 -18.04 21.02
CA GLN A 91 -8.40 -18.55 21.34
C GLN A 91 -8.33 -19.53 22.51
#